data_AF-A0A834I3R9-F1
#
_entry.id   AF-A0A834I3R9-F1
#
_cell.length_a   1.000
_cell.length_b   1.000
_cell.length_c   1.000
_cell.angle_alpha   90.00
_cell.angle_beta   90.00
_cell.angle_gamma   90.00
#
_symmetry.space_group_name_H-M   'P 1'
#
loop_
_entity.id
_entity.type
_entity.pdbx_description
1 polymer ?
#
loop_
_entity_poly.entity_id
_entity_poly.type
_entity_poly.pdbx_seq_one_letter_code
_entity_poly.pdbx_strand_id
1 'polypeptide(L)'
;MIFANRVDHLRSKIIIGEKKEKESVINLSNSCIDRLTGEEEELRLDLSKDSSEKEWMMKLKCLDDAHSNTYGLTINCFEELIKQVESQIEPIRPLVCSSDEVIQCLKKNPCCGIKCRPVMEKYIDCIETYRINIIKEQIENELKEKRKEDQDIVEEFLKSPPVD
;
A
#
# COMPACT_ATOMS: atom_id res chain seq x y z
N MET A 1 -17.54 42.82 -28.55
CA MET A 1 -17.86 41.50 -27.97
C MET A 1 -17.23 41.40 -26.57
N ILE A 2 -17.96 41.82 -25.52
CA ILE A 2 -17.71 41.71 -24.05
C ILE A 2 -19.02 42.18 -23.36
N PHE A 3 -19.43 41.80 -22.14
CA PHE A 3 -18.98 40.87 -21.07
C PHE A 3 -20.11 39.83 -20.82
N ALA A 4 -19.92 38.60 -20.31
CA ALA A 4 -19.45 38.09 -18.99
C ALA A 4 -20.43 38.25 -17.79
N ASN A 5 -20.43 37.26 -16.88
CA ASN A 5 -21.21 37.06 -15.63
C ASN A 5 -22.70 36.66 -15.81
N ARG A 6 -23.26 35.69 -15.06
CA ARG A 6 -23.31 35.60 -13.58
C ARG A 6 -23.65 34.17 -13.09
N VAL A 7 -23.18 33.80 -11.89
CA VAL A 7 -23.45 32.51 -11.21
C VAL A 7 -24.43 32.74 -10.02
N ASP A 8 -25.05 31.65 -9.54
CA ASP A 8 -25.92 31.53 -8.34
C ASP A 8 -27.27 32.28 -8.31
N HIS A 9 -28.39 31.53 -8.29
CA HIS A 9 -29.22 31.44 -7.08
C HIS A 9 -30.27 30.30 -7.12
N LEU A 10 -30.06 29.31 -6.24
CA LEU A 10 -31.04 28.68 -5.32
C LEU A 10 -32.53 28.46 -5.67
N ARG A 11 -32.98 27.25 -5.26
CA ARG A 11 -34.23 26.91 -4.52
C ARG A 11 -35.52 26.51 -5.25
N SER A 12 -35.71 25.18 -5.27
CA SER A 12 -36.78 24.47 -4.52
C SER A 12 -38.26 24.63 -4.91
N LYS A 13 -38.85 23.52 -5.36
CA LYS A 13 -40.05 22.83 -4.79
C LYS A 13 -40.22 21.48 -5.52
N ILE A 14 -39.97 20.35 -4.87
CA ILE A 14 -40.97 19.50 -4.17
C ILE A 14 -42.10 19.01 -5.09
N ILE A 15 -42.02 17.72 -5.47
CA ILE A 15 -43.17 16.82 -5.66
C ILE A 15 -42.82 15.51 -4.94
N ILE A 16 -43.81 14.92 -4.25
CA ILE A 16 -43.68 13.69 -3.46
C ILE A 16 -44.54 12.59 -4.10
N GLY A 17 -44.03 11.36 -4.15
CA GLY A 17 -44.67 10.17 -4.73
C GLY A 17 -43.81 9.57 -5.85
N GLU A 18 -43.55 8.27 -5.92
CA GLU A 18 -44.19 7.11 -5.26
C GLU A 18 -43.15 6.09 -4.74
N LYS A 19 -43.56 5.23 -3.81
CA LYS A 19 -42.73 4.11 -3.31
C LYS A 19 -42.57 3.02 -4.39
N LYS A 20 -41.34 2.55 -4.59
CA LYS A 20 -41.07 1.13 -4.86
C LYS A 20 -40.11 0.60 -3.82
N GLU A 21 -40.63 -0.22 -2.91
CA GLU A 21 -39.82 -1.00 -1.98
C GLU A 21 -38.98 -1.97 -2.82
N LYS A 22 -37.67 -1.75 -2.83
CA LYS A 22 -36.71 -2.76 -3.28
C LYS A 22 -36.42 -3.62 -2.07
N GLU A 23 -36.89 -4.86 -2.06
CA GLU A 23 -36.39 -5.86 -1.14
C GLU A 23 -34.87 -5.95 -1.28
N SER A 24 -34.13 -5.55 -0.24
CA SER A 24 -32.71 -5.84 -0.18
C SER A 24 -32.57 -7.33 0.17
N VAL A 25 -32.43 -8.16 -0.85
CA VAL A 25 -32.13 -9.59 -0.67
C VAL A 25 -30.68 -9.70 -0.16
N ILE A 26 -30.53 -9.63 1.16
CA ILE A 26 -29.24 -9.84 1.84
C ILE A 26 -28.99 -11.34 1.84
N ASN A 27 -28.17 -11.81 0.91
CA ASN A 27 -27.74 -13.21 0.84
C ASN A 27 -26.71 -13.49 1.96
N LEU A 28 -27.21 -13.78 3.17
CA LEU A 28 -26.40 -14.33 4.24
C LEU A 28 -26.04 -15.79 3.92
N SER A 29 -24.85 -16.24 4.33
CA SER A 29 -24.48 -17.66 4.21
C SER A 29 -25.31 -18.51 5.17
N ASN A 30 -25.65 -19.75 4.78
CA ASN A 30 -26.49 -20.63 5.60
C ASN A 30 -25.93 -20.83 7.03
N SER A 31 -24.60 -20.97 7.16
CA SER A 31 -23.91 -21.04 8.45
C SER A 31 -24.10 -19.79 9.34
N CYS A 32 -24.40 -18.64 8.76
CA CYS A 32 -24.77 -17.44 9.51
C CYS A 32 -26.24 -17.52 9.98
N ILE A 33 -27.14 -18.06 9.16
CA ILE A 33 -28.56 -18.25 9.49
C ILE A 33 -28.74 -19.30 10.60
N ASP A 34 -28.05 -20.44 10.52
CA ASP A 34 -28.15 -21.52 11.52
C ASP A 34 -27.77 -21.05 12.94
N ARG A 35 -26.87 -20.06 13.04
CA ARG A 35 -26.44 -19.43 14.30
C ARG A 35 -27.40 -18.34 14.81
N LEU A 36 -28.38 -17.94 14.02
CA LEU A 36 -29.43 -16.99 14.37
C LEU A 36 -30.75 -17.69 14.73
N THR A 37 -30.99 -18.91 14.23
CA THR A 37 -32.25 -19.66 14.41
C THR A 37 -32.14 -20.85 15.38
N GLY A 38 -31.04 -20.97 16.12
CA GLY A 38 -30.88 -21.99 17.16
C GLY A 38 -31.81 -21.71 18.36
N GLU A 39 -32.99 -22.33 18.36
CA GLU A 39 -33.88 -22.35 19.52
C GLU A 39 -33.25 -23.22 20.63
N GLU A 40 -32.90 -22.60 21.75
CA GLU A 40 -32.91 -23.29 23.03
C GLU A 40 -33.55 -22.38 24.10
N GLU A 41 -34.31 -23.02 24.98
CA GLU A 41 -35.40 -22.41 25.76
C GLU A 41 -34.91 -21.82 27.09
N GLU A 42 -35.79 -21.10 27.79
CA GLU A 42 -35.55 -20.48 29.12
C GLU A 42 -34.48 -19.37 29.22
N LEU A 43 -34.95 -18.10 29.24
CA LEU A 43 -34.77 -17.20 30.41
C LEU A 43 -35.49 -15.87 30.18
N ARG A 44 -36.74 -15.80 30.61
CA ARG A 44 -37.39 -14.51 30.89
C ARG A 44 -36.77 -13.93 32.16
N LEU A 45 -35.95 -12.89 32.05
CA LEU A 45 -35.90 -11.71 32.94
C LEU A 45 -34.80 -10.70 32.50
N ASP A 46 -35.25 -9.51 32.10
CA ASP A 46 -34.59 -8.20 32.27
C ASP A 46 -33.17 -7.93 31.70
N LEU A 47 -32.95 -8.24 30.41
CA LEU A 47 -31.70 -7.93 29.66
C LEU A 47 -31.96 -7.23 28.30
N SER A 48 -33.07 -6.48 28.20
CA SER A 48 -33.61 -5.97 26.91
C SER A 48 -32.75 -4.94 26.17
N LYS A 49 -31.72 -4.37 26.80
CA LYS A 49 -30.80 -3.42 26.17
C LYS A 49 -29.50 -4.09 25.72
N ASP A 50 -28.78 -4.72 26.66
CA ASP A 50 -27.51 -5.44 26.42
C ASP A 50 -27.63 -6.59 25.40
N SER A 51 -28.77 -7.29 25.36
CA SER A 51 -28.99 -8.34 24.37
C SER A 51 -29.00 -7.76 22.95
N SER A 52 -29.70 -6.64 22.74
CA SER A 52 -29.72 -5.96 21.45
C SER A 52 -28.36 -5.42 21.04
N GLU A 53 -27.58 -4.87 21.97
CA GLU A 53 -26.25 -4.31 21.69
C GLU A 53 -25.25 -5.40 21.30
N LYS A 54 -25.26 -6.55 21.97
CA LYS A 54 -24.46 -7.72 21.60
C LYS A 54 -24.85 -8.26 20.23
N GLU A 55 -26.15 -8.34 19.92
CA GLU A 55 -26.64 -8.77 18.60
C GLU A 55 -26.20 -7.79 17.49
N TRP A 56 -26.27 -6.48 17.73
CA TRP A 56 -25.79 -5.45 16.80
C TRP A 56 -24.27 -5.46 16.63
N MET A 57 -23.49 -5.65 17.71
CA MET A 57 -22.03 -5.84 17.60
C MET A 57 -21.69 -7.09 16.79
N MET A 58 -22.42 -8.20 16.98
CA MET A 58 -22.23 -9.42 16.20
C MET A 58 -22.54 -9.20 14.71
N LYS A 59 -23.62 -8.47 14.38
CA LYS A 59 -23.97 -8.08 13.01
C LYS A 59 -22.89 -7.20 12.37
N LEU A 60 -22.43 -6.17 13.07
CA LEU A 60 -21.37 -5.27 12.59
C LEU A 60 -20.06 -6.03 12.38
N LYS A 61 -19.69 -6.92 13.31
CA LYS A 61 -18.52 -7.77 13.15
C LYS A 61 -18.61 -8.67 11.92
N CYS A 62 -19.74 -9.33 11.68
CA CYS A 62 -19.92 -10.16 10.49
C CYS A 62 -19.79 -9.36 9.18
N LEU A 63 -20.25 -8.10 9.15
CA LEU A 63 -20.07 -7.21 8.00
C LEU A 63 -18.61 -6.79 7.82
N ASP A 64 -17.91 -6.46 8.91
CA ASP A 64 -16.50 -6.06 8.89
C ASP A 64 -15.57 -7.22 8.53
N ASP A 65 -15.82 -8.43 9.08
CA ASP A 65 -15.13 -9.67 8.73
C ASP A 65 -15.37 -9.99 7.23
N ALA A 66 -16.60 -9.89 6.72
CA ALA A 66 -16.90 -10.15 5.31
C ALA A 66 -16.23 -9.12 4.37
N HIS A 67 -16.27 -7.84 4.74
CA HIS A 67 -15.62 -6.76 3.99
C HIS A 67 -14.09 -6.92 4.00
N SER A 68 -13.50 -7.22 5.15
CA SER A 68 -12.05 -7.41 5.32
C SER A 68 -11.53 -8.65 4.59
N ASN A 69 -12.29 -9.75 4.54
CA ASN A 69 -11.92 -10.93 3.77
C ASN A 69 -12.07 -10.75 2.25
N THR A 70 -12.97 -9.86 1.79
CA THR A 70 -13.24 -9.65 0.36
C THR A 70 -12.42 -8.50 -0.25
N TYR A 71 -12.17 -7.44 0.52
CA TYR A 71 -11.56 -6.19 0.07
C TYR A 71 -10.39 -5.71 0.94
N GLY A 72 -10.14 -6.35 2.08
CA GLY A 72 -8.99 -6.03 2.93
C GLY A 72 -7.69 -6.59 2.38
N LEU A 73 -6.57 -6.00 2.81
CA LEU A 73 -5.24 -6.57 2.60
C LEU A 73 -5.12 -7.87 3.40
N THR A 74 -5.43 -8.99 2.75
CA THR A 74 -5.14 -10.33 3.30
C THR A 74 -3.63 -10.53 3.41
N ILE A 75 -3.21 -11.44 4.29
CA ILE A 75 -1.79 -11.82 4.43
C ILE A 75 -1.22 -12.26 3.07
N ASN A 76 -1.99 -13.01 2.27
CA ASN A 76 -1.59 -13.46 0.94
C ASN A 76 -1.35 -12.27 -0.01
N CYS A 77 -2.24 -11.27 -0.03
CA CYS A 77 -2.05 -10.06 -0.84
C CYS A 77 -0.83 -9.24 -0.38
N PHE A 78 -0.54 -9.22 0.92
CA PHE A 78 0.65 -8.57 1.47
C PHE A 78 1.95 -9.33 1.12
N GLU A 79 1.93 -10.67 1.16
CA GLU A 79 3.04 -11.50 0.69
C GLU A 79 3.29 -11.38 -0.83
N GLU A 80 2.22 -11.28 -1.63
CA GLU A 80 2.33 -11.01 -3.07
C GLU A 80 2.91 -9.62 -3.33
N LEU A 81 2.49 -8.60 -2.57
CA LEU A 81 3.06 -7.26 -2.64
C LEU A 81 4.56 -7.25 -2.26
N ILE A 82 4.95 -7.96 -1.20
CA ILE A 82 6.36 -8.14 -0.83
C ILE A 82 7.13 -8.80 -1.98
N LYS A 83 6.63 -9.91 -2.54
CA LYS A 83 7.28 -10.58 -3.68
C LYS A 83 7.41 -9.65 -4.90
N GLN A 84 6.41 -8.83 -5.20
CA GLN A 84 6.45 -7.84 -6.29
C GLN A 84 7.46 -6.72 -6.04
N VAL A 85 7.65 -6.29 -4.79
CA VAL A 85 8.65 -5.28 -4.41
C VAL A 85 10.05 -5.88 -4.41
N GLU A 86 10.25 -7.06 -3.80
CA GLU A 86 11.54 -7.75 -3.74
C GLU A 86 12.07 -8.17 -5.12
N SER A 87 11.19 -8.63 -6.02
CA SER A 87 11.55 -8.94 -7.42
C SER A 87 11.90 -7.72 -8.28
N GLN A 88 11.57 -6.51 -7.84
CA GLN A 88 12.07 -5.26 -8.44
C GLN A 88 13.40 -4.80 -7.81
N ILE A 89 13.83 -5.40 -6.69
CA ILE A 89 15.03 -5.00 -5.93
C ILE A 89 16.27 -5.85 -6.29
N GLU A 90 16.10 -7.07 -6.80
CA GLU A 90 17.21 -7.90 -7.29
C GLU A 90 17.10 -8.14 -8.81
N PRO A 91 18.13 -7.74 -9.58
CA PRO A 91 19.47 -8.32 -9.42
C PRO A 91 20.62 -7.32 -9.13
N ILE A 92 20.36 -6.18 -8.47
CA ILE A 92 21.41 -5.16 -8.19
C ILE A 92 22.02 -5.32 -6.78
N ARG A 93 22.48 -6.54 -6.49
CA ARG A 93 23.44 -6.79 -5.39
C ARG A 93 24.62 -7.62 -5.89
N PRO A 94 25.53 -7.03 -6.68
CA PRO A 94 26.85 -7.64 -6.83
C PRO A 94 27.49 -7.80 -5.44
N LEU A 95 28.26 -8.87 -5.29
CA LEU A 95 28.80 -9.35 -4.01
C LEU A 95 30.04 -8.52 -3.58
N VAL A 96 29.88 -7.20 -3.51
CA VAL A 96 30.95 -6.20 -3.32
C VAL A 96 31.48 -6.21 -1.88
N CYS A 97 30.60 -6.46 -0.91
CA CYS A 97 30.92 -6.51 0.51
C CYS A 97 30.79 -7.94 1.01
N SER A 98 31.90 -8.61 1.35
CA SER A 98 31.83 -9.94 1.98
C SER A 98 31.39 -9.82 3.45
N SER A 99 30.47 -10.69 3.84
CA SER A 99 30.01 -10.85 5.23
C SER A 99 30.84 -11.89 6.02
N ASP A 100 31.85 -12.52 5.40
CA ASP A 100 32.62 -13.62 5.99
C ASP A 100 33.30 -13.22 7.29
N GLU A 101 33.86 -12.00 7.37
CA GLU A 101 34.51 -11.52 8.60
C GLU A 101 33.51 -11.36 9.76
N VAL A 102 32.30 -10.87 9.47
CA VAL A 102 31.21 -10.74 10.45
C VAL A 102 30.79 -12.12 10.94
N ILE A 103 30.57 -13.06 10.02
CA ILE A 103 30.18 -14.45 10.32
C ILE A 103 31.28 -15.14 11.14
N GLN A 104 32.55 -14.99 10.77
CA GLN A 104 33.68 -15.55 11.52
C GLN A 104 33.80 -14.93 12.92
N CYS A 105 33.60 -13.62 13.06
CA CYS A 105 33.62 -12.97 14.37
C CYS A 105 32.51 -13.48 15.29
N LEU A 106 31.28 -13.60 14.77
CA LEU A 106 30.13 -14.12 15.52
C LEU A 106 30.33 -15.59 15.91
N LYS A 107 30.84 -16.44 15.01
CA LYS A 107 31.21 -17.83 15.32
C LYS A 107 32.27 -17.92 16.43
N LYS A 108 33.21 -16.97 16.50
CA LYS A 108 34.23 -16.86 17.56
C LYS A 108 33.70 -16.27 18.88
N ASN A 109 32.59 -15.54 18.87
CA ASN A 109 32.03 -14.82 20.03
C ASN A 109 30.52 -15.07 20.22
N PRO A 110 30.06 -16.32 20.35
CA PRO A 110 28.63 -16.67 20.30
C PRO A 110 27.78 -15.99 21.37
N CYS A 111 28.34 -15.75 22.57
CA CYS A 111 27.62 -15.13 23.69
C CYS A 111 27.81 -13.60 23.80
N CYS A 112 28.57 -12.96 22.90
CA CYS A 112 28.93 -11.54 23.04
C CYS A 112 29.15 -10.85 21.69
N GLY A 113 28.07 -10.68 20.92
CA GLY A 113 28.10 -10.02 19.61
C GLY A 113 28.62 -8.57 19.62
N ILE A 114 28.60 -7.89 20.77
CA ILE A 114 29.16 -6.53 20.94
C ILE A 114 30.64 -6.47 20.54
N LYS A 115 31.42 -7.55 20.78
CA LYS A 115 32.83 -7.63 20.36
C LYS A 115 33.02 -7.58 18.83
N CYS A 116 31.98 -7.90 18.07
CA CYS A 116 31.99 -7.87 16.62
C CYS A 116 31.50 -6.56 16.02
N ARG A 117 31.08 -5.58 16.85
CA ARG A 117 30.66 -4.25 16.40
C ARG A 117 31.64 -3.61 15.39
N PRO A 118 32.98 -3.57 15.62
CA PRO A 118 33.90 -2.94 14.67
C PRO A 118 34.00 -3.65 13.30
N VAL A 119 33.62 -4.94 13.24
CA VAL A 119 33.57 -5.71 12.00
C VAL A 119 32.23 -5.50 11.29
N MET A 120 31.14 -5.38 12.06
CA MET A 120 29.83 -5.02 11.54
C MET A 120 29.79 -3.60 10.98
N GLU A 121 30.38 -2.62 11.67
CA GLU A 121 30.48 -1.23 11.23
C GLU A 121 31.18 -1.14 9.87
N LYS A 122 32.36 -1.76 9.70
CA LYS A 122 33.05 -1.82 8.39
C LYS A 122 32.22 -2.45 7.27
N TYR A 123 31.44 -3.48 7.58
CA TYR A 123 30.56 -4.14 6.62
C TYR A 123 29.37 -3.23 6.23
N ILE A 124 28.82 -2.49 7.19
CA ILE A 124 27.79 -1.46 6.96
C ILE A 124 28.36 -0.32 6.11
N ASP A 125 29.53 0.24 6.48
CA ASP A 125 30.22 1.30 5.74
C ASP A 125 30.45 0.93 4.26
N CYS A 126 30.84 -0.33 4.01
CA CYS A 126 31.00 -0.87 2.66
C CYS A 126 29.67 -0.86 1.88
N ILE A 127 28.59 -1.35 2.49
CA ILE A 127 27.25 -1.38 1.87
C ILE A 127 26.74 0.04 1.61
N GLU A 128 26.90 0.95 2.56
CA GLU A 128 26.44 2.34 2.43
C GLU A 128 27.23 3.09 1.37
N THR A 129 28.56 2.93 1.34
CA THR A 129 29.42 3.49 0.29
C THR A 129 29.00 2.96 -1.08
N TYR A 130 28.76 1.66 -1.22
CA TYR A 130 28.34 1.05 -2.47
C TYR A 130 26.96 1.57 -2.94
N ARG A 131 25.98 1.66 -2.04
CA ARG A 131 24.65 2.24 -2.32
C ARG A 131 24.76 3.70 -2.79
N ILE A 132 25.56 4.51 -2.10
CA ILE A 132 25.79 5.91 -2.48
C ILE A 132 26.42 6.01 -3.87
N ASN A 133 27.33 5.11 -4.22
CA ASN A 133 27.98 5.11 -5.52
C ASN A 133 27.01 4.73 -6.66
N ILE A 134 26.11 3.75 -6.47
CA ILE A 134 25.04 3.45 -7.44
C ILE A 134 24.18 4.70 -7.70
N ILE A 135 23.73 5.37 -6.63
CA ILE A 135 22.87 6.55 -6.74
C ILE A 135 23.59 7.69 -7.48
N LYS A 136 24.89 7.91 -7.17
CA LYS A 136 25.71 8.90 -7.88
C LYS A 136 25.85 8.57 -9.36
N GLU A 137 26.12 7.31 -9.70
CA GLU A 137 26.28 6.86 -11.08
C GLU A 137 24.97 7.02 -11.88
N GLN A 138 23.82 6.69 -11.28
CA GLN A 138 22.50 6.93 -11.87
C GLN A 138 22.27 8.43 -12.17
N ILE A 139 22.48 9.29 -11.18
CA ILE A 139 22.33 10.75 -11.33
C ILE A 139 23.31 11.30 -12.39
N GLU A 140 24.56 10.83 -12.41
CA GLU A 140 25.55 11.28 -13.40
C GLU A 140 25.17 10.85 -14.82
N ASN A 141 24.60 9.65 -14.98
CA ASN A 141 24.13 9.16 -16.28
C ASN A 141 22.88 9.92 -16.75
N GLU A 142 21.89 10.18 -15.89
CA GLU A 142 20.75 11.05 -16.21
C GLU A 142 21.20 12.47 -16.63
N LEU A 143 22.22 13.03 -15.96
CA LEU A 143 22.80 14.33 -16.30
C LEU A 143 23.67 14.30 -17.57
N LYS A 144 24.14 13.12 -18.01
CA LYS A 144 24.83 12.96 -19.31
C LYS A 144 23.82 12.89 -20.45
N GLU A 145 22.78 12.07 -20.32
CA GLU A 145 21.74 11.97 -21.36
C GLU A 145 21.00 13.30 -21.56
N LYS A 146 20.60 14.01 -20.50
CA LYS A 146 19.98 15.35 -20.65
C LYS A 146 20.87 16.36 -21.39
N ARG A 147 22.17 16.38 -21.10
CA ARG A 147 23.12 17.26 -21.81
C ARG A 147 23.30 16.90 -23.28
N LYS A 148 23.06 15.63 -23.63
CA LYS A 148 23.10 15.13 -25.00
C LYS A 148 21.81 15.47 -25.75
N GLU A 149 20.65 15.29 -25.11
CA GLU A 149 19.35 15.76 -25.61
C GLU A 149 19.38 17.27 -25.90
N ASP A 150 19.90 18.09 -24.97
CA ASP A 150 20.06 19.54 -25.16
C ASP A 150 20.99 19.87 -26.35
N GLN A 151 22.06 19.09 -26.57
CA GLN A 151 22.96 19.27 -27.71
C GLN A 151 22.31 18.89 -29.04
N ASP A 152 21.58 17.77 -29.08
CA ASP A 152 20.88 17.30 -30.27
C ASP A 152 19.82 18.32 -30.73
N ILE A 153 19.06 18.92 -29.79
CA ILE A 153 18.09 19.99 -30.05
C ILE A 153 18.77 21.24 -30.65
N VAL A 154 19.91 21.66 -30.10
CA VAL A 154 20.66 22.83 -30.61
C VAL A 154 21.22 22.54 -32.00
N GLU A 155 21.72 21.33 -32.26
CA GLU A 155 22.17 20.93 -33.58
C GLU A 155 21.03 20.89 -34.62
N GLU A 156 19.84 20.43 -34.25
CA GLU A 156 18.65 20.42 -35.13
C GLU A 156 18.19 21.85 -35.47
N PHE A 157 18.18 22.76 -34.48
CA PHE A 157 17.88 24.17 -34.70
C PHE A 157 18.89 24.83 -35.65
N LEU A 158 20.19 24.55 -35.50
CA LEU A 158 21.24 25.11 -36.37
C LEU A 158 21.26 24.52 -37.79
N LYS A 159 20.69 23.33 -38.00
CA LYS A 159 20.55 22.69 -39.32
C LYS A 159 19.26 23.09 -40.04
N SER A 160 18.34 23.79 -39.36
CA SER A 160 17.10 24.26 -39.96
C SER A 160 17.36 25.44 -40.91
N PRO A 161 16.89 25.40 -42.17
CA PRO A 161 17.07 26.51 -43.10
C PRO A 161 16.30 27.76 -42.61
N PRO A 162 16.76 28.98 -42.95
CA PRO A 162 16.02 30.19 -42.64
C PRO A 162 14.64 30.14 -43.27
N VAL A 163 13.62 30.55 -42.52
CA VAL A 163 12.25 30.67 -43.00
C VAL A 163 12.13 32.01 -43.73
N ASP A 164 11.98 31.95 -45.05
CA ASP A 164 11.66 33.08 -45.94
C ASP A 164 10.20 33.55 -45.79
#